data_AF-A0A098TJL9-F1
#
_entry.id   AF-A0A098TJL9-F1
#
_cell.length_a   1.000
_cell.length_b   1.000
_cell.length_c   1.000
_cell.angle_alpha   90.00
_cell.angle_beta   90.00
_cell.angle_gamma   90.00
#
_symmetry.space_group_name_H-M   'P 1'
#
loop_
_entity.id
_entity.type
_entity.pdbx_description
1 polymer ?
#
loop_
_entity_poly.entity_id
_entity_poly.type
_entity_poly.pdbx_seq_one_letter_code
_entity_poly.pdbx_strand_id
1 'polypeptide(L)'
;MIPRCQQHYQTLERRLATLASLPPPDGQPPRSEHHSQAWLAEIREIQQFFRDQILCLPLDTLAISPQVQSYQTEIQKQLQLLAMDATFLQAARQPATQQQRQTQFRDRLATLNRYCRAILEMLSPES
;
A
#
# COMPACT_ATOMS: atom_id res chain seq x y z
N MET A 1 20.71 13.35 1.50
CA MET A 1 19.84 12.59 0.56
C MET A 1 19.01 11.51 1.26
N ILE A 2 19.61 10.72 2.17
CA ILE A 2 18.91 9.69 2.97
C ILE A 2 17.63 10.18 3.69
N PRO A 3 17.58 11.38 4.31
CA PRO A 3 16.40 11.83 5.07
C PRO A 3 15.14 11.95 4.20
N ARG A 4 15.31 12.36 2.93
CA ARG A 4 14.19 12.52 2.00
C ARG A 4 13.64 11.17 1.55
N CYS A 5 14.52 10.22 1.24
CA CYS A 5 14.14 8.85 0.89
C CYS A 5 13.35 8.20 2.04
N GLN A 6 13.90 8.28 3.26
CA GLN A 6 13.26 7.78 4.48
C GLN A 6 11.89 8.44 4.71
N GLN A 7 11.78 9.77 4.55
CA GLN A 7 10.51 10.50 4.69
C GLN A 7 9.44 10.02 3.69
N HIS A 8 9.82 9.72 2.44
CA HIS A 8 8.86 9.20 1.46
C HIS A 8 8.35 7.81 1.85
N TYR A 9 9.21 6.92 2.32
CA TYR A 9 8.78 5.60 2.80
C TYR A 9 7.96 5.65 4.10
N GLN A 10 8.29 6.56 5.03
CA GLN A 10 7.45 6.81 6.22
C GLN A 10 6.07 7.36 5.84
N THR A 11 6.01 8.21 4.82
CA THR A 11 4.74 8.73 4.30
C THR A 11 3.92 7.61 3.68
N LEU A 12 4.54 6.73 2.89
CA LEU A 12 3.88 5.56 2.33
C LEU A 12 3.33 4.64 3.42
N GLU A 13 4.13 4.29 4.43
CA GLU A 13 3.70 3.45 5.56
C GLU A 13 2.49 4.07 6.28
N ARG A 14 2.54 5.38 6.57
CA ARG A 14 1.43 6.08 7.22
C ARG A 14 0.14 6.01 6.40
N ARG A 15 0.22 6.21 5.08
CA ARG A 15 -0.95 6.14 4.20
C ARG A 15 -1.52 4.72 4.13
N LEU A 16 -0.67 3.70 4.07
CA LEU A 16 -1.10 2.30 4.15
C LEU A 16 -1.78 1.99 5.49
N ALA A 17 -1.28 2.54 6.59
CA ALA A 17 -1.90 2.40 7.92
C ALA A 17 -3.25 3.14 8.02
N THR A 18 -3.37 4.32 7.41
CA THR A 18 -4.66 5.03 7.28
C THR A 18 -5.66 4.19 6.49
N LEU A 19 -5.26 3.66 5.33
CA LEU A 19 -6.10 2.79 4.52
C LEU A 19 -6.54 1.52 5.27
N ALA A 20 -5.65 0.92 6.07
CA ALA A 20 -5.95 -0.25 6.90
C ALA A 20 -6.93 0.05 8.06
N SER A 21 -6.98 1.30 8.51
CA SER A 21 -7.82 1.76 9.63
C SER A 21 -9.19 2.24 9.17
N LEU A 22 -9.38 2.47 7.87
CA LEU A 22 -10.70 2.73 7.34
C LEU A 22 -11.56 1.45 7.48
N PRO A 23 -12.87 1.56 7.75
CA PRO A 23 -13.74 0.39 7.77
C PRO A 23 -13.72 -0.27 6.38
N PRO A 24 -13.58 -1.60 6.29
CA PRO A 24 -13.77 -2.28 5.02
C PRO A 24 -15.16 -1.95 4.47
N PRO A 25 -15.38 -2.00 3.14
CA PRO A 25 -16.71 -1.93 2.59
C PRO A 25 -17.49 -3.13 3.13
N ASP A 26 -18.21 -2.91 4.22
CA ASP A 26 -19.10 -3.88 4.82
C ASP A 26 -20.20 -4.10 3.80
N GLY A 27 -20.32 -5.33 3.31
CA GLY A 27 -21.24 -5.70 2.23
C GLY A 27 -22.72 -5.63 2.58
N GLN A 28 -23.13 -4.76 3.51
CA GLN A 28 -24.51 -4.51 3.90
C GLN A 28 -25.05 -3.23 3.23
N PRO A 29 -26.11 -3.31 2.41
CA PRO A 29 -26.83 -2.13 1.94
C PRO A 29 -27.81 -1.60 3.01
N PRO A 30 -28.19 -0.29 3.03
CA PRO A 30 -27.84 0.78 2.10
C PRO A 30 -27.32 2.05 2.81
N ARG A 31 -26.04 2.08 3.22
CA ARG A 31 -25.25 3.30 3.45
C ARG A 31 -23.79 2.86 3.28
N SER A 32 -23.15 2.95 2.12
CA SER A 32 -22.26 4.09 1.83
C SER A 32 -21.37 3.82 0.58
N GLU A 33 -21.89 4.04 -0.62
CA GLU A 33 -21.09 4.13 -1.86
C GLU A 33 -19.86 5.03 -1.66
N HIS A 34 -20.03 6.12 -0.91
CA HIS A 34 -18.98 7.09 -0.55
C HIS A 34 -17.76 6.47 0.14
N HIS A 35 -17.93 5.46 1.02
CA HIS A 35 -16.78 4.84 1.71
C HIS A 35 -15.96 3.97 0.74
N SER A 36 -16.64 3.22 -0.15
CA SER A 36 -15.96 2.43 -1.18
C SER A 36 -15.20 3.32 -2.20
N GLN A 37 -15.77 4.48 -2.54
CA GLN A 37 -15.15 5.45 -3.43
C GLN A 37 -13.94 6.13 -2.78
N ALA A 38 -14.02 6.48 -1.50
CA ALA A 38 -12.91 7.04 -0.74
C ALA A 38 -11.72 6.06 -0.65
N TRP A 39 -11.99 4.76 -0.48
CA TRP A 39 -10.96 3.71 -0.51
C TRP A 39 -10.24 3.63 -1.85
N LEU A 40 -10.99 3.54 -2.94
CA LEU A 40 -10.41 3.47 -4.28
C LEU A 40 -9.64 4.76 -4.61
N ALA A 41 -10.08 5.91 -4.12
CA ALA A 41 -9.35 7.16 -4.24
C ALA A 41 -8.01 7.11 -3.48
N GLU A 42 -8.02 6.69 -2.22
CA GLU A 42 -6.79 6.58 -1.41
C GLU A 42 -5.79 5.59 -2.02
N ILE A 43 -6.27 4.43 -2.51
CA ILE A 43 -5.40 3.46 -3.20
C ILE A 43 -4.77 4.07 -4.46
N ARG A 44 -5.55 4.81 -5.26
CA ARG A 44 -5.03 5.50 -6.46
C ARG A 44 -3.98 6.54 -6.10
N GLU A 45 -4.22 7.32 -5.05
CA GLU A 45 -3.27 8.32 -4.60
C GLU A 45 -2.00 7.70 -4.01
N ILE A 46 -2.09 6.57 -3.28
CA ILE A 46 -0.93 5.81 -2.81
C ILE A 46 -0.11 5.32 -4.00
N GLN A 47 -0.78 4.74 -5.01
CA GLN A 47 -0.12 4.29 -6.24
C GLN A 47 0.56 5.44 -6.98
N GLN A 48 -0.07 6.61 -7.07
CA GLN A 48 0.51 7.79 -7.69
C GLN A 48 1.70 8.32 -6.90
N PHE A 49 1.56 8.46 -5.58
CA PHE A 49 2.66 8.88 -4.71
C PHE A 49 3.87 7.95 -4.84
N PHE A 50 3.64 6.63 -4.87
CA PHE A 50 4.72 5.67 -5.05
C PHE A 50 5.45 5.86 -6.38
N ARG A 51 4.72 6.01 -7.49
CA ARG A 51 5.33 6.25 -8.80
C ARG A 51 6.08 7.58 -8.88
N ASP A 52 5.45 8.66 -8.44
CA ASP A 52 5.93 10.01 -8.70
C ASP A 52 7.00 10.47 -7.68
N GLN A 53 6.95 9.92 -6.45
CA GLN A 53 7.79 10.38 -5.34
C GLN A 53 8.80 9.33 -4.85
N ILE A 54 8.53 8.03 -5.04
CA ILE A 54 9.43 6.96 -4.57
C ILE A 54 10.26 6.37 -5.70
N LEU A 55 9.65 6.02 -6.84
CA LEU A 55 10.41 5.44 -7.97
C LEU A 55 11.39 6.43 -8.60
N CYS A 56 11.17 7.74 -8.45
CA CYS A 56 12.07 8.78 -8.93
C CYS A 56 13.24 9.10 -7.96
N LEU A 57 13.38 8.37 -6.84
CA LEU A 57 14.45 8.63 -5.89
C LEU A 57 15.81 8.16 -6.45
N PRO A 58 16.86 8.98 -6.35
CA PRO A 58 18.20 8.58 -6.78
C PRO A 58 18.81 7.63 -5.73
N LEU A 59 18.52 6.34 -5.85
CA LEU A 59 19.00 5.30 -4.94
C LEU A 59 20.38 4.75 -5.33
N ASP A 60 20.83 4.99 -6.56
CA ASP A 60 22.04 4.39 -7.15
C ASP A 60 23.33 4.74 -6.41
N THR A 61 23.30 5.79 -5.58
CA THR A 61 24.43 6.20 -4.74
C THR A 61 24.49 5.44 -3.40
N LEU A 62 23.54 4.56 -3.10
CA LEU A 62 23.45 3.82 -1.84
C LEU A 62 23.87 2.35 -2.03
N ALA A 63 24.68 1.81 -1.11
CA ALA A 63 25.12 0.42 -1.14
C ALA A 63 23.95 -0.60 -1.08
N ILE A 64 22.80 -0.19 -0.54
CA ILE A 64 21.57 -0.98 -0.43
C ILE A 64 20.66 -0.89 -1.67
N SER A 65 21.06 -0.15 -2.72
CA SER A 65 20.21 0.13 -3.89
C SER A 65 19.58 -1.13 -4.51
N PRO A 66 20.30 -2.25 -4.76
CA PRO A 66 19.69 -3.43 -5.39
C PRO A 66 18.59 -4.07 -4.54
N GLN A 67 18.76 -4.08 -3.22
CA GLN A 67 17.77 -4.62 -2.28
C GLN A 67 16.53 -3.72 -2.23
N VAL A 68 16.72 -2.40 -2.17
CA VAL A 68 15.61 -1.44 -2.19
C VAL A 68 14.86 -1.47 -3.52
N GLN A 69 15.55 -1.59 -4.66
CA GLN A 69 14.93 -1.74 -5.99
C GLN A 69 14.11 -3.04 -6.11
N SER A 70 14.59 -4.14 -5.53
CA SER A 70 13.82 -5.39 -5.45
C SER A 70 12.51 -5.19 -4.66
N TYR A 71 12.59 -4.56 -3.49
CA TYR A 71 11.37 -4.25 -2.73
C TYR A 71 10.46 -3.24 -3.43
N GLN A 72 10.99 -2.24 -4.13
CA GLN A 72 10.17 -1.32 -4.94
C GLN A 72 9.37 -2.06 -6.01
N THR A 73 9.98 -3.06 -6.66
CA THR A 73 9.31 -3.92 -7.65
C THR A 73 8.16 -4.70 -7.01
N GLU A 74 8.39 -5.32 -5.84
CA GLU A 74 7.33 -6.05 -5.14
C GLU A 74 6.25 -5.12 -4.57
N ILE A 75 6.59 -3.93 -4.07
CA ILE A 75 5.63 -2.91 -3.64
C ILE A 75 4.74 -2.50 -4.81
N GLN A 76 5.32 -2.17 -5.97
CA GLN A 76 4.57 -1.82 -7.17
C GLN A 76 3.55 -2.91 -7.54
N LYS A 77 4.00 -4.18 -7.55
CA LYS A 77 3.14 -5.34 -7.83
C LYS A 77 2.02 -5.48 -6.79
N GLN A 78 2.33 -5.39 -5.50
CA GLN A 78 1.32 -5.50 -4.45
C GLN A 78 0.32 -4.35 -4.49
N LEU A 79 0.74 -3.13 -4.84
CA LEU A 79 -0.16 -1.99 -5.01
C LEU A 79 -1.12 -2.17 -6.20
N GLN A 80 -0.69 -2.80 -7.30
CA GLN A 80 -1.59 -3.15 -8.41
C GLN A 80 -2.62 -4.20 -7.98
N LEU A 81 -2.18 -5.24 -7.27
CA LEU A 81 -3.07 -6.29 -6.77
C LEU A 81 -4.04 -5.78 -5.70
N LEU A 82 -3.63 -4.82 -4.86
CA LEU A 82 -4.49 -4.19 -3.87
C LEU A 82 -5.66 -3.43 -4.52
N ALA A 83 -5.40 -2.71 -5.61
CA ALA A 83 -6.46 -2.03 -6.37
C ALA A 83 -7.44 -3.02 -7.02
N MET A 84 -6.91 -4.15 -7.53
CA MET A 84 -7.73 -5.22 -8.08
C MET A 84 -8.62 -5.86 -7.01
N ASP A 85 -8.06 -6.18 -5.84
CA ASP A 85 -8.81 -6.72 -4.71
C ASP A 85 -9.90 -5.77 -4.23
N ALA A 86 -9.62 -4.46 -4.17
CA ALA A 86 -10.61 -3.45 -3.81
C ALA A 86 -11.78 -3.41 -4.82
N THR A 87 -11.47 -3.47 -6.12
CA THR A 87 -12.49 -3.51 -7.17
C THR A 87 -13.35 -4.78 -7.08
N PHE A 88 -12.73 -5.94 -6.85
CA PHE A 88 -13.45 -7.19 -6.67
C PHE A 88 -14.29 -7.22 -5.40
N LEU A 89 -13.78 -6.64 -4.32
CA LEU A 89 -14.52 -6.53 -3.06
C LEU A 89 -15.77 -5.65 -3.23
N GLN A 90 -15.67 -4.53 -3.96
CA GLN A 90 -16.81 -3.68 -4.29
C GLN A 90 -17.86 -4.41 -5.14
N ALA A 91 -17.43 -5.25 -6.07
CA ALA A 91 -18.32 -6.01 -6.94
C ALA A 91 -18.90 -7.28 -6.30
N ALA A 92 -18.33 -7.76 -5.19
CA ALA A 92 -18.73 -9.00 -4.54
C ALA A 92 -20.11 -8.85 -3.87
N ARG A 93 -21.04 -9.74 -4.23
CA ARG A 93 -22.41 -9.76 -3.69
C ARG A 93 -22.66 -10.87 -2.68
N GLN A 94 -21.80 -11.88 -2.66
CA GLN A 94 -21.91 -13.04 -1.77
C GLN A 94 -21.09 -12.79 -0.51
N PRO A 95 -21.66 -12.93 0.71
CA PRO A 95 -20.95 -12.68 1.96
C PRO A 95 -19.64 -13.48 2.10
N ALA A 96 -19.65 -14.75 1.70
CA ALA A 96 -18.46 -15.60 1.74
C ALA A 96 -17.33 -15.06 0.82
N THR A 97 -17.69 -14.59 -0.38
CA THR A 97 -16.73 -13.97 -1.30
C THR A 97 -16.23 -12.63 -0.77
N GLN A 98 -17.10 -11.81 -0.17
CA GLN A 98 -16.70 -10.55 0.45
C GLN A 98 -15.70 -10.78 1.58
N GLN A 99 -15.97 -11.73 2.48
CA GLN A 99 -15.07 -12.06 3.58
C GLN A 99 -13.71 -12.57 3.08
N GLN A 100 -13.69 -13.45 2.07
CA GLN A 100 -12.45 -13.92 1.45
C GLN A 100 -11.64 -12.76 0.85
N ARG A 101 -12.31 -11.84 0.14
CA ARG A 101 -11.66 -10.67 -0.47
C ARG A 101 -11.15 -9.68 0.57
N GLN A 102 -11.89 -9.45 1.66
CA GLN A 102 -11.43 -8.63 2.78
C GLN A 102 -10.16 -9.21 3.42
N THR A 103 -10.08 -10.54 3.59
CA THR A 103 -8.87 -11.19 4.12
C THR A 103 -7.68 -11.02 3.17
N GLN A 104 -7.86 -11.29 1.86
CA GLN A 104 -6.80 -11.08 0.86
C GLN A 104 -6.29 -9.63 0.87
N PHE A 105 -7.22 -8.67 0.94
CA PHE A 105 -6.89 -7.25 1.01
C PHE A 105 -6.05 -6.90 2.26
N ARG A 106 -6.45 -7.38 3.45
CA ARG A 106 -5.69 -7.19 4.70
C ARG A 106 -4.30 -7.81 4.63
N ASP A 107 -4.19 -9.02 4.09
CA ASP A 107 -2.89 -9.71 3.95
C ASP A 107 -1.94 -8.96 3.02
N ARG A 108 -2.47 -8.32 1.97
CA ARG A 108 -1.68 -7.45 1.08
C ARG A 108 -1.21 -6.19 1.78
N LEU A 109 -2.08 -5.51 2.54
CA LEU A 109 -1.67 -4.35 3.33
C LEU A 109 -0.59 -4.70 4.35
N ALA A 110 -0.70 -5.85 5.01
CA ALA A 110 0.34 -6.33 5.92
C ALA A 110 1.67 -6.59 5.18
N THR A 111 1.61 -7.16 3.97
CA THR A 111 2.80 -7.39 3.13
C THR A 111 3.46 -6.07 2.70
N LEU A 112 2.68 -5.10 2.24
CA LEU A 112 3.16 -3.77 1.87
C LEU A 112 3.85 -3.06 3.06
N ASN A 113 3.24 -3.14 4.25
CA ASN A 113 3.85 -2.59 5.47
C ASN A 113 5.18 -3.26 5.83
N ARG A 114 5.28 -4.60 5.69
CA ARG A 114 6.56 -5.32 5.91
C ARG A 114 7.67 -4.84 4.98
N TYR A 115 7.35 -4.62 3.70
CA TYR A 115 8.34 -4.07 2.75
C TYR A 115 8.75 -2.64 3.09
N CYS A 116 7.79 -1.78 3.48
CA CYS A 116 8.12 -0.42 3.91
C CYS A 116 9.06 -0.42 5.11
N ARG A 117 8.79 -1.25 6.12
CA ARG A 117 9.64 -1.39 7.31
C ARG A 117 11.04 -1.91 6.99
N ALA A 118 11.14 -2.96 6.18
CA ALA A 118 12.43 -3.49 5.75
C ALA A 118 13.28 -2.42 5.04
N ILE A 119 12.67 -1.61 4.17
CA ILE A 119 13.37 -0.50 3.52
C ILE A 119 13.76 0.58 4.53
N LEU A 120 12.88 0.96 5.46
CA LEU A 120 13.16 1.97 6.49
C LEU A 120 14.30 1.56 7.42
N GLU A 121 14.37 0.29 7.80
CA GLU A 121 15.47 -0.31 8.58
C GLU A 121 16.79 -0.24 7.80
N MET A 122 16.79 -0.58 6.51
CA MET A 122 17.99 -0.45 5.67
C MET A 122 18.45 1.00 5.50
N LEU A 123 17.51 1.96 5.45
CA LEU A 123 17.79 3.39 5.33
C LEU A 123 18.19 4.04 6.66
N SER A 124 17.93 3.37 7.79
CA SER A 124 18.20 3.86 9.15
C SER A 124 19.05 2.83 9.92
N PRO A 125 20.31 2.56 9.51
CA PRO A 125 21.13 1.52 10.12
C PRO A 125 21.64 1.85 11.53
N GLU A 126 21.19 2.95 12.15
CA GLU A 126 21.65 3.38 13.47
C GLU A 126 20.70 2.88 14.57
N SER A 127 21.12 1.80 15.23
CA SER A 127 20.97 1.59 16.68
C SER A 127 22.33 1.15 17.23
#